data_AF-A0A8J6F4S8-F1
#
_entry.id   AF-A0A8J6F4S8-F1
#
_cell.length_a   1.000
_cell.length_b   1.000
_cell.length_c   1.000
_cell.angle_alpha   90.00
_cell.angle_beta   90.00
_cell.angle_gamma   90.00
#
_symmetry.space_group_name_H-M   'P 1'
#
loop_
_entity.id
_entity.type
_entity.pdbx_description
1 polymer ?
#
loop_
_entity_poly.entity_id
_entity_poly.type
_entity_poly.pdbx_seq_one_letter_code
_entity_poly.pdbx_strand_id
1 'polypeptide(L)'
;MNIFRFLGDISHLSAILILLLKIWKSRSCAGISGKSQILFAVVFTTRYLDLFTNYISFYNTSMKLVYVASSYATVWMIYNKFKATYDGNHDTFRVEFLIVPTAILAFLVNHDFTPLEILWTFSIYLESVAILPQLFMVSKTGEAETITSHYLFALGVYRTLYLFNWIWRYQFEGFFDLIAIVAGIVQTILYCDFFYLYITKVLKGKKLSLPA
;
A
#
# COMPACT_ATOMS: atom_id res chain seq x y z
N MET A 1 19.33 -0.24 10.56
CA MET A 1 18.70 -0.96 9.43
C MET A 1 18.88 -2.44 9.70
N ASN A 2 17.80 -3.24 9.78
CA ASN A 2 17.90 -4.69 9.98
C ASN A 2 17.38 -5.45 8.75
N ILE A 3 17.60 -6.76 8.73
CA ILE A 3 17.27 -7.63 7.59
C ILE A 3 15.77 -7.61 7.25
N PHE A 4 14.89 -7.58 8.26
CA PHE A 4 13.44 -7.57 8.06
C PHE A 4 12.97 -6.30 7.36
N ARG A 5 13.48 -5.14 7.79
CA ARG A 5 13.19 -3.86 7.13
C ARG A 5 13.69 -3.84 5.70
N PHE A 6 14.92 -4.28 5.47
CA PHE A 6 15.51 -4.32 4.13
C PHE A 6 14.71 -5.21 3.16
N LEU A 7 14.38 -6.44 3.59
CA LEU A 7 13.56 -7.35 2.78
C LEU A 7 12.13 -6.81 2.59
N GLY A 8 11.58 -6.16 3.60
CA GLY A 8 10.29 -5.46 3.50
C GLY A 8 10.32 -4.40 2.41
N ASP A 9 11.32 -3.51 2.44
CA ASP A 9 11.47 -2.44 1.45
C ASP A 9 11.64 -2.99 0.02
N ILE A 10 12.40 -4.09 -0.15
CA ILE A 10 12.52 -4.78 -1.44
C ILE A 10 11.19 -5.39 -1.88
N SER A 11 10.45 -6.04 -0.97
CA SER A 11 9.15 -6.63 -1.28
C SER A 11 8.15 -5.56 -1.71
N HIS A 12 8.15 -4.41 -1.04
CA HIS A 12 7.29 -3.29 -1.39
C HIS A 12 7.65 -2.71 -2.77
N LEU A 13 8.93 -2.46 -3.02
CA LEU A 13 9.40 -2.00 -4.33
C LEU A 13 9.05 -2.99 -5.43
N SER A 14 9.22 -4.30 -5.17
CA SER A 14 8.87 -5.36 -6.12
C SER A 14 7.38 -5.34 -6.44
N ALA A 15 6.51 -5.14 -5.46
CA ALA A 15 5.06 -5.04 -5.68
C ALA A 15 4.73 -3.89 -6.64
N ILE A 16 5.31 -2.71 -6.40
CA ILE A 16 5.09 -1.52 -7.23
C ILE A 16 5.61 -1.73 -8.66
N LEU A 17 6.79 -2.31 -8.82
CA LEU A 17 7.35 -2.62 -10.13
C LEU A 17 6.51 -3.67 -10.89
N ILE A 18 6.02 -4.71 -10.20
CA ILE A 18 5.12 -5.72 -10.80
C ILE A 18 3.87 -5.04 -11.35
N LEU A 19 3.24 -4.14 -10.58
CA LEU A 19 2.04 -3.42 -11.02
C LEU A 19 2.33 -2.51 -12.22
N LEU A 20 3.40 -1.71 -12.16
CA LEU A 20 3.83 -0.84 -13.24
C LEU A 20 4.08 -1.62 -14.53
N LEU A 21 4.86 -2.70 -14.45
CA LEU A 21 5.19 -3.55 -15.59
C LEU A 21 3.95 -4.26 -16.13
N LYS A 22 3.03 -4.70 -15.26
CA LYS A 22 1.74 -5.29 -15.66
C LYS A 22 0.96 -4.32 -16.52
N ILE A 23 0.74 -3.11 -16.04
CA ILE A 23 -0.04 -2.09 -16.77
C ILE A 23 0.66 -1.72 -18.08
N TRP A 24 1.98 -1.54 -18.05
CA TRP A 24 2.75 -1.14 -19.22
C TRP A 24 2.81 -2.21 -20.31
N LYS A 25 3.08 -3.47 -19.96
CA LYS A 25 3.20 -4.58 -20.92
C LYS A 25 1.85 -5.03 -21.46
N SER A 26 0.82 -5.10 -20.62
CA SER A 26 -0.53 -5.48 -21.05
C SER A 26 -1.28 -4.34 -21.75
N ARG A 27 -0.76 -3.10 -21.67
CA ARG A 27 -1.43 -1.88 -22.15
C ARG A 27 -2.84 -1.72 -21.57
N SER A 28 -3.08 -2.27 -20.38
CA SER A 28 -4.39 -2.34 -19.73
C SER A 28 -4.28 -2.18 -18.22
N CYS A 29 -5.21 -1.45 -17.63
CA CYS A 29 -5.40 -1.32 -16.18
C CYS A 29 -6.67 -2.03 -15.68
N ALA A 30 -7.23 -2.95 -16.47
CA ALA A 30 -8.37 -3.78 -16.06
C ALA A 30 -8.06 -4.52 -14.74
N GLY A 31 -9.07 -4.57 -13.85
CA GLY A 31 -8.98 -5.22 -12.54
C GLY A 31 -8.15 -4.47 -11.48
N ILE A 32 -7.67 -3.26 -11.76
CA ILE A 32 -6.93 -2.42 -10.80
C ILE A 32 -7.80 -1.25 -10.35
N SER A 33 -7.94 -1.08 -9.03
CA SER A 33 -8.61 0.07 -8.44
C SER A 33 -7.73 1.29 -8.55
N GLY A 34 -8.18 2.27 -9.33
CA GLY A 34 -7.52 3.57 -9.46
C GLY A 34 -7.62 4.35 -8.15
N LYS A 35 -8.69 4.14 -7.37
CA LYS A 35 -8.88 4.76 -6.05
C LYS A 35 -7.79 4.34 -5.06
N SER A 36 -7.48 3.05 -4.95
CA SER A 36 -6.36 2.60 -4.11
C SER A 36 -5.02 3.21 -4.53
N GLN A 37 -4.75 3.33 -5.83
CA GLN A 37 -3.49 3.93 -6.30
C GLN A 37 -3.40 5.43 -5.99
N ILE A 38 -4.52 6.16 -6.03
CA ILE A 38 -4.58 7.56 -5.57
C ILE A 38 -4.26 7.62 -4.07
N LEU A 39 -4.86 6.75 -3.25
CA LEU A 39 -4.60 6.73 -1.81
C LEU A 39 -3.13 6.44 -1.50
N PHE A 40 -2.50 5.47 -2.18
CA PHE A 40 -1.06 5.22 -2.04
C PHE A 40 -0.20 6.42 -2.48
N ALA A 41 -0.57 7.12 -3.55
CA ALA A 41 0.13 8.35 -3.94
C ALA A 41 0.02 9.43 -2.86
N VAL A 42 -1.16 9.62 -2.27
CA VAL A 42 -1.36 10.57 -1.15
C VAL A 42 -0.53 10.16 0.07
N VAL A 43 -0.48 8.87 0.40
CA VAL A 43 0.37 8.34 1.48
C VAL A 43 1.83 8.72 1.26
N PHE A 44 2.41 8.42 0.09
CA PHE A 44 3.82 8.72 -0.14
C PHE A 44 4.11 10.22 -0.19
N THR A 45 3.20 11.01 -0.77
CA THR A 45 3.34 12.47 -0.79
C THR A 45 3.35 13.06 0.62
N THR A 46 2.42 12.65 1.48
CA THR A 46 2.32 13.18 2.85
C THR A 46 3.42 12.65 3.77
N ARG A 47 3.84 11.39 3.58
CA ARG A 47 4.90 10.75 4.38
C ARG A 47 6.28 11.32 4.11
N TYR A 48 6.57 11.66 2.85
CA TYR A 48 7.91 12.00 2.40
C TYR A 48 8.12 13.51 2.19
N LEU A 49 7.28 14.36 2.80
CA LEU A 49 7.50 15.81 2.84
C LEU A 49 8.82 16.18 3.52
N ASP A 50 9.33 15.30 4.40
CA ASP A 50 10.64 15.44 5.02
C ASP A 50 11.81 15.36 4.03
N LEU A 51 11.58 14.99 2.76
CA LEU A 51 12.58 15.09 1.68
C LEU A 51 13.14 16.51 1.51
N PHE A 52 12.35 17.53 1.82
CA PHE A 52 12.75 18.93 1.69
C PHE A 52 13.46 19.48 2.93
N THR A 53 13.39 18.77 4.06
CA THR A 53 13.90 19.26 5.35
C THR A 53 15.08 18.43 5.85
N ASN A 54 15.11 17.13 5.58
CA ASN A 54 16.04 16.20 6.19
C ASN A 54 16.72 15.29 5.15
N TYR A 55 18.05 15.32 5.12
CA TYR A 55 18.85 14.35 4.38
C TYR A 55 19.38 13.27 5.33
N ILE A 56 18.90 12.03 5.16
CA ILE A 56 19.34 10.88 5.97
C ILE A 56 20.46 10.13 5.24
N SER A 57 20.23 9.71 3.99
CA SER A 57 21.21 9.01 3.16
C SER A 57 20.77 8.97 1.70
N PHE A 58 21.72 8.73 0.79
CA PHE A 58 21.43 8.58 -0.64
C PHE A 58 20.42 7.46 -0.92
N TYR A 59 20.52 6.34 -0.20
CA TYR A 59 19.57 5.23 -0.30
C TYR A 59 18.17 5.65 0.14
N ASN A 60 18.04 6.37 1.27
CA ASN A 60 16.74 6.80 1.78
C ASN A 60 16.07 7.79 0.80
N THR A 61 16.81 8.80 0.36
CA THR A 61 16.31 9.82 -0.57
C THR A 61 15.93 9.19 -1.91
N SER A 62 16.77 8.33 -2.48
CA SER A 62 16.49 7.69 -3.77
C SER A 62 15.26 6.77 -3.69
N MET A 63 15.10 5.97 -2.63
CA MET A 63 13.92 5.12 -2.44
C MET A 63 12.63 5.94 -2.30
N LYS A 64 12.64 7.03 -1.53
CA LYS A 64 11.47 7.92 -1.40
C LYS A 64 11.07 8.51 -2.76
N LEU A 65 12.04 8.99 -3.54
CA LEU A 65 11.79 9.52 -4.89
C LEU A 65 11.21 8.45 -5.82
N VAL A 66 11.74 7.22 -5.78
CA VAL A 66 11.22 6.10 -6.55
C VAL A 66 9.77 5.78 -6.17
N TYR A 67 9.44 5.73 -4.88
CA TYR A 67 8.06 5.48 -4.42
C TYR A 67 7.08 6.55 -4.88
N VAL A 68 7.44 7.83 -4.75
CA VAL A 68 6.59 8.94 -5.21
C VAL A 68 6.45 8.90 -6.74
N ALA A 69 7.55 8.80 -7.48
CA ALA A 69 7.51 8.80 -8.94
C ALA A 69 6.69 7.62 -9.49
N SER A 70 6.86 6.43 -8.93
CA SER A 70 6.15 5.22 -9.34
C SER A 70 4.65 5.26 -9.01
N SER A 71 4.26 5.82 -7.86
CA SER A 71 2.83 5.97 -7.51
C SER A 71 2.14 6.95 -8.45
N TYR A 72 2.75 8.12 -8.72
CA TYR A 72 2.20 9.09 -9.66
C TYR A 72 2.18 8.55 -11.09
N ALA A 73 3.21 7.82 -11.52
CA ALA A 73 3.23 7.16 -12.82
C ALA A 73 2.09 6.14 -12.96
N THR A 74 1.82 5.35 -11.92
CA THR A 74 0.71 4.39 -11.90
C THR A 74 -0.64 5.11 -12.01
N VAL A 75 -0.86 6.16 -11.23
CA VAL A 75 -2.08 6.98 -11.30
C VAL A 75 -2.24 7.60 -12.70
N TRP A 76 -1.18 8.17 -13.27
CA TRP A 76 -1.20 8.73 -14.62
C TRP A 76 -1.54 7.67 -15.67
N MET A 77 -0.98 6.47 -15.56
CA MET A 77 -1.28 5.38 -16.48
C MET A 77 -2.76 4.97 -16.42
N ILE A 78 -3.34 4.88 -15.22
CA ILE A 78 -4.74 4.47 -15.04
C ILE A 78 -5.71 5.55 -15.56
N TYR A 79 -5.53 6.80 -15.14
CA TYR A 79 -6.51 7.85 -15.41
C TYR A 79 -6.28 8.62 -16.73
N ASN A 80 -5.10 8.48 -17.35
CA ASN A 80 -4.80 9.14 -18.63
C ASN A 80 -4.43 8.12 -19.71
N LYS A 81 -3.28 7.44 -19.59
CA LYS A 81 -2.69 6.66 -20.70
C LYS A 81 -3.55 5.46 -21.13
N PHE A 82 -4.08 4.72 -20.17
CA PHE A 82 -4.88 3.49 -20.37
C PHE A 82 -6.30 3.63 -19.82
N LYS A 83 -6.81 4.86 -19.74
CA LYS A 83 -8.14 5.20 -19.22
C LYS A 83 -9.27 4.38 -19.83
N ALA A 84 -9.17 4.02 -21.11
CA ALA A 84 -10.17 3.22 -21.81
C ALA A 84 -10.38 1.81 -21.20
N THR A 85 -9.40 1.29 -20.48
CA THR A 85 -9.46 -0.03 -19.82
C THR A 85 -9.76 0.04 -18.33
N TYR A 86 -9.91 1.27 -17.79
CA TYR A 86 -10.21 1.47 -16.39
C TYR A 86 -11.69 1.21 -16.11
N ASP A 87 -11.96 0.31 -15.18
CA ASP A 87 -13.31 -0.12 -14.83
C ASP A 87 -13.86 0.69 -13.64
N GLY A 88 -14.29 1.92 -13.95
CA GLY A 88 -14.90 2.81 -12.96
C GLY A 88 -16.25 2.32 -12.42
N ASN A 89 -16.93 1.42 -13.13
CA ASN A 89 -18.23 0.87 -12.70
C ASN A 89 -18.06 -0.13 -11.55
N HIS A 90 -16.93 -0.85 -11.50
CA HIS A 90 -16.62 -1.74 -10.39
C HIS A 90 -15.79 -1.05 -9.29
N ASP A 91 -14.99 -0.02 -9.60
CA ASP A 91 -14.25 0.78 -8.60
C ASP A 91 -15.14 1.81 -7.87
N THR A 92 -16.17 1.32 -7.16
CA THR A 92 -17.25 2.12 -6.55
C THR A 92 -17.06 2.44 -5.07
N PHE A 93 -15.91 2.08 -4.48
CA PHE A 93 -15.63 2.35 -3.08
C PHE A 93 -15.60 3.87 -2.79
N ARG A 94 -16.23 4.31 -1.70
CA ARG A 94 -16.27 5.73 -1.30
C ARG A 94 -15.07 6.07 -0.42
N VAL A 95 -14.03 6.64 -1.01
CA VAL A 95 -12.74 6.91 -0.35
C VAL A 95 -12.82 7.99 0.73
N GLU A 96 -13.88 8.79 0.73
CA GLU A 96 -14.14 9.81 1.75
C GLU A 96 -14.26 9.17 3.14
N PHE A 97 -14.82 7.96 3.22
CA PHE A 97 -14.92 7.18 4.46
C PHE A 97 -13.58 6.63 4.94
N LEU A 98 -12.50 6.75 4.16
CA LEU A 98 -11.15 6.43 4.61
C LEU A 98 -10.40 7.71 4.95
N ILE A 99 -10.39 8.69 4.03
CA ILE A 99 -9.62 9.92 4.18
C ILE A 99 -10.09 10.75 5.37
N VAL A 100 -11.40 10.94 5.54
CA VAL A 100 -11.92 11.80 6.62
C VAL A 100 -11.64 11.19 8.00
N PRO A 101 -11.96 9.91 8.29
CA PRO A 101 -11.65 9.33 9.59
C PRO A 101 -10.15 9.26 9.89
N THR A 102 -9.29 8.93 8.91
CA THR A 102 -7.85 8.88 9.15
C THR A 102 -7.24 10.25 9.35
N ALA A 103 -7.75 11.30 8.69
CA ALA A 103 -7.35 12.68 8.94
C ALA A 103 -7.76 13.17 10.33
N ILE A 104 -9.01 12.91 10.74
CA ILE A 104 -9.49 13.23 12.09
C ILE A 104 -8.64 12.48 13.13
N LEU A 105 -8.40 11.19 12.94
CA LEU A 105 -7.60 10.39 13.86
C LEU A 105 -6.15 10.89 13.95
N ALA A 106 -5.54 11.27 12.83
CA ALA A 106 -4.18 11.84 12.82
C ALA A 106 -4.10 13.18 13.56
N PHE A 107 -5.15 14.00 13.50
CA PHE A 107 -5.20 15.25 14.23
C PHE A 107 -5.39 15.05 15.74
N LEU A 108 -6.15 14.04 16.15
CA LEU A 108 -6.44 13.74 17.56
C LEU A 108 -5.37 12.87 18.23
N VAL A 109 -4.75 11.95 17.49
CA VAL A 109 -3.82 10.93 18.00
C VAL A 109 -2.56 10.94 17.15
N ASN A 110 -1.60 11.77 17.54
CA ASN A 110 -0.26 11.93 16.97
C ASN A 110 0.79 11.97 18.10
N HIS A 111 2.07 11.87 17.74
CA HIS A 111 3.18 12.01 18.70
C HIS A 111 3.40 13.47 19.10
N ASP A 112 3.44 14.37 18.12
CA ASP A 112 3.59 15.81 18.31
C ASP A 112 2.63 16.61 17.43
N PHE A 113 2.11 17.72 17.97
CA PHE A 113 1.15 18.57 17.28
C PHE A 113 1.84 19.57 16.32
N THR A 114 2.60 19.04 15.37
CA THR A 114 3.25 19.81 14.30
C THR A 114 2.69 19.41 12.93
N PRO A 115 2.67 20.30 11.93
CA PRO A 115 2.12 19.97 10.61
C PRO A 115 2.78 18.74 9.96
N LEU A 116 4.11 18.60 10.07
CA LEU A 116 4.83 17.47 9.49
C LEU A 116 4.51 16.15 10.21
N GLU A 117 4.41 16.17 11.54
CA GLU A 117 4.10 14.96 12.32
C GLU A 117 2.65 14.51 12.15
N ILE A 118 1.71 15.45 12.05
CA ILE A 118 0.29 15.15 11.74
C ILE A 118 0.18 14.54 10.34
N LEU A 119 0.90 15.07 9.34
CA LEU A 119 0.90 14.52 7.98
C LEU A 119 1.58 13.15 7.90
N TRP A 120 2.66 12.95 8.66
CA TRP A 120 3.30 11.64 8.80
C TRP A 120 2.33 10.63 9.43
N THR A 121 1.70 10.99 10.54
CA THR A 121 0.71 10.15 11.24
C THR A 121 -0.49 9.84 10.34
N PHE A 122 -1.01 10.84 9.62
CA PHE A 122 -2.05 10.65 8.62
C PHE A 122 -1.66 9.65 7.55
N SER A 123 -0.43 9.72 7.04
CA SER A 123 0.07 8.77 6.06
C SER A 123 0.09 7.33 6.61
N ILE A 124 0.41 7.14 7.89
CA ILE A 124 0.44 5.83 8.55
C ILE A 124 -0.97 5.24 8.64
N TYR A 125 -1.93 6.02 9.14
CA TYR A 125 -3.33 5.58 9.21
C TYR A 125 -3.94 5.35 7.83
N LEU A 126 -3.72 6.25 6.87
CA LEU A 126 -4.28 6.12 5.53
C LEU A 126 -3.72 4.90 4.80
N GLU A 127 -2.42 4.62 4.92
CA GLU A 127 -1.81 3.45 4.29
C GLU A 127 -2.41 2.14 4.78
N SER A 128 -2.77 2.08 6.07
CA SER A 128 -3.35 0.87 6.66
C SER A 128 -4.65 0.44 5.97
N VAL A 129 -5.41 1.39 5.43
CA VAL A 129 -6.72 1.16 4.79
C VAL A 129 -6.71 1.44 3.28
N ALA A 130 -5.61 1.92 2.71
CA ALA A 130 -5.53 2.34 1.29
C ALA A 130 -5.82 1.21 0.29
N ILE A 131 -5.67 -0.05 0.70
CA ILE A 131 -5.94 -1.22 -0.15
C ILE A 131 -7.43 -1.59 -0.23
N LEU A 132 -8.29 -1.07 0.65
CA LEU A 132 -9.70 -1.43 0.72
C LEU A 132 -10.47 -1.25 -0.61
N PRO A 133 -10.30 -0.16 -1.38
CA PRO A 133 -10.92 -0.05 -2.70
C PRO A 133 -10.57 -1.19 -3.66
N GLN A 134 -9.29 -1.61 -3.69
CA GLN A 134 -8.84 -2.73 -4.51
C GLN A 134 -9.43 -4.07 -4.06
N LEU A 135 -9.48 -4.34 -2.75
CA LEU A 135 -10.09 -5.57 -2.21
C LEU A 135 -11.60 -5.60 -2.50
N PHE A 136 -12.27 -4.47 -2.35
CA PHE A 136 -13.70 -4.31 -2.67
C PHE A 136 -14.00 -4.47 -4.15
N MET A 137 -13.12 -3.99 -5.03
CA MET A 137 -13.26 -4.20 -6.47
C MET A 137 -13.13 -5.67 -6.82
N VAL A 138 -12.13 -6.37 -6.25
CA VAL A 138 -11.93 -7.82 -6.46
C VAL A 138 -13.11 -8.64 -5.96
N SER A 139 -13.72 -8.25 -4.82
CA SER A 139 -14.91 -8.93 -4.31
C SER A 139 -16.14 -8.74 -5.18
N LYS A 140 -16.28 -7.58 -5.83
CA LYS A 140 -17.36 -7.33 -6.79
C LYS A 140 -17.17 -8.04 -8.13
N THR A 141 -15.96 -8.08 -8.66
CA THR A 141 -15.71 -8.68 -9.99
C THR A 141 -15.62 -10.20 -9.94
N GLY A 142 -15.44 -10.79 -8.76
CA GLY A 142 -15.42 -12.25 -8.57
C GLY A 142 -14.18 -12.95 -9.15
N GLU A 143 -13.30 -12.23 -9.86
CA GLU A 143 -12.01 -12.70 -10.34
C GLU A 143 -10.92 -11.64 -10.11
N ALA A 144 -9.76 -12.06 -9.60
CA ALA A 144 -8.52 -11.30 -9.68
C ALA A 144 -7.57 -11.97 -10.69
N GLU A 145 -6.98 -11.17 -11.58
CA GLU A 145 -5.91 -11.64 -12.46
C GLU A 145 -4.72 -12.15 -11.64
N THR A 146 -4.04 -13.20 -12.12
CA THR A 146 -2.89 -13.82 -11.44
C THR A 146 -1.76 -12.82 -11.15
N ILE A 147 -1.49 -11.88 -12.07
CA ILE A 147 -0.43 -10.87 -11.87
C ILE A 147 -0.83 -9.86 -10.78
N THR A 148 -2.09 -9.43 -10.74
CA THR A 148 -2.62 -8.59 -9.66
C THR A 148 -2.50 -9.31 -8.32
N SER A 149 -2.66 -10.64 -8.32
CA SER A 149 -2.52 -11.46 -7.13
C SER A 149 -1.07 -11.49 -6.61
N HIS A 150 -0.06 -11.57 -7.48
CA HIS A 150 1.35 -11.46 -7.09
C HIS A 150 1.70 -10.08 -6.53
N TYR A 151 1.16 -9.01 -7.11
CA TYR A 151 1.29 -7.64 -6.59
C TYR A 151 0.75 -7.52 -5.16
N LEU A 152 -0.49 -7.97 -4.93
CA LEU A 152 -1.14 -7.94 -3.63
C LEU A 152 -0.41 -8.80 -2.60
N PHE A 153 0.11 -9.96 -3.02
CA PHE A 153 0.90 -10.83 -2.16
C PHE A 153 2.22 -10.15 -1.73
N ALA A 154 2.94 -9.54 -2.66
CA ALA A 154 4.18 -8.80 -2.35
C ALA A 154 3.91 -7.58 -1.45
N LEU A 155 2.73 -6.93 -1.61
CA LEU A 155 2.27 -5.90 -0.68
C LEU A 155 2.01 -6.46 0.72
N GLY A 156 1.33 -7.59 0.84
CA GLY A 156 1.13 -8.21 2.14
C GLY A 156 2.46 -8.61 2.80
N VAL A 157 3.37 -9.22 2.04
CA VAL A 157 4.67 -9.71 2.56
C VAL A 157 5.51 -8.58 3.14
N TYR A 158 5.57 -7.41 2.49
CA TYR A 158 6.33 -6.31 3.07
C TYR A 158 5.77 -5.92 4.45
N ARG A 159 4.45 -5.91 4.62
CA ARG A 159 3.83 -5.50 5.88
C ARG A 159 4.08 -6.51 6.99
N THR A 160 4.00 -7.81 6.67
CA THR A 160 4.39 -8.89 7.60
C THR A 160 5.86 -8.78 8.02
N LEU A 161 6.76 -8.48 7.08
CA LEU A 161 8.17 -8.24 7.40
C LEU A 161 8.37 -7.01 8.29
N TYR A 162 7.56 -5.96 8.13
CA TYR A 162 7.58 -4.79 8.99
C TYR A 162 7.13 -5.10 10.43
N LEU A 163 6.18 -6.02 10.63
CA LEU A 163 5.83 -6.53 11.97
C LEU A 163 7.04 -7.19 12.65
N PHE A 164 7.77 -8.04 11.93
CA PHE A 164 8.99 -8.66 12.47
C PHE A 164 10.11 -7.64 12.73
N ASN A 165 10.23 -6.61 11.87
CA ASN A 165 11.12 -5.49 12.13
C ASN A 165 10.77 -4.76 13.43
N TRP A 166 9.49 -4.52 13.73
CA TRP A 166 9.12 -3.85 14.99
C TRP A 166 9.41 -4.71 16.21
N ILE A 167 9.16 -6.02 16.15
CA ILE A 167 9.53 -6.98 17.21
C ILE A 167 11.05 -6.95 17.45
N TRP A 168 11.85 -6.97 16.37
CA TRP A 168 13.30 -6.88 16.46
C TRP A 168 13.75 -5.56 17.11
N ARG A 169 13.21 -4.43 16.65
CA ARG A 169 13.60 -3.11 17.18
C ARG A 169 13.19 -2.92 18.64
N TYR A 170 12.06 -3.48 19.05
CA TYR A 170 11.66 -3.49 20.46
C TYR A 170 12.68 -4.26 21.31
N GLN A 171 13.06 -5.46 20.88
CA GLN A 171 13.95 -6.33 21.65
C GLN A 171 15.41 -5.86 21.70
N PHE A 172 15.94 -5.33 20.58
CA PHE A 172 17.37 -5.00 20.45
C PHE A 172 17.67 -3.50 20.54
N GLU A 173 16.72 -2.63 20.22
CA GLU A 173 16.92 -1.17 20.20
C GLU A 173 16.09 -0.45 21.28
N GLY A 174 15.18 -1.15 21.97
CA GLY A 174 14.23 -0.56 22.91
C GLY A 174 13.24 0.42 22.24
N PHE A 175 13.16 0.41 20.90
CA PHE A 175 12.32 1.34 20.15
C PHE A 175 10.89 0.80 20.02
N PHE A 176 9.91 1.63 20.37
CA PHE A 176 8.50 1.28 20.32
C PHE A 176 7.66 2.46 19.81
N ASP A 177 6.99 2.26 18.68
CA ASP A 177 6.09 3.25 18.09
C ASP A 177 4.70 2.64 17.96
N LEU A 178 3.83 2.96 18.92
CA LEU A 178 2.50 2.37 19.04
C LEU A 178 1.62 2.69 17.82
N ILE A 179 1.72 3.90 17.27
CA ILE A 179 0.95 4.34 16.10
C ILE A 179 1.31 3.47 14.91
N ALA A 180 2.60 3.34 14.60
CA ALA A 180 3.07 2.53 13.49
C ALA A 180 2.72 1.04 13.65
N ILE A 181 2.87 0.50 14.87
CA ILE A 181 2.59 -0.91 15.16
C ILE A 181 1.09 -1.22 15.00
N VAL A 182 0.22 -0.44 15.63
CA VAL A 182 -1.24 -0.68 15.57
C VAL A 182 -1.77 -0.53 14.15
N ALA A 183 -1.39 0.54 13.45
CA ALA A 183 -1.77 0.73 12.05
C ALA A 183 -1.23 -0.40 11.16
N GLY A 184 -0.01 -0.87 11.43
CA GLY A 184 0.58 -2.00 10.72
C GLY A 184 -0.14 -3.32 10.97
N ILE A 185 -0.61 -3.58 12.20
CA ILE A 185 -1.43 -4.74 12.53
C ILE A 185 -2.76 -4.68 11.78
N VAL A 186 -3.46 -3.54 11.82
CA VAL A 186 -4.71 -3.32 11.06
C VAL A 186 -4.49 -3.64 9.58
N GLN A 187 -3.41 -3.11 9.02
CA GLN A 187 -3.08 -3.34 7.62
C GLN A 187 -2.84 -4.82 7.31
N THR A 188 -2.04 -5.53 8.13
CA THR A 188 -1.78 -6.96 7.93
C THR A 188 -3.06 -7.78 8.01
N ILE A 189 -3.95 -7.48 8.97
CA ILE A 189 -5.23 -8.16 9.12
C ILE A 189 -6.09 -8.03 7.85
N LEU A 190 -6.12 -6.85 7.22
CA LEU A 190 -6.84 -6.64 5.97
C LEU A 190 -6.27 -7.47 4.80
N TYR A 191 -4.99 -7.84 4.84
CA TYR A 191 -4.37 -8.74 3.87
C TYR A 191 -4.57 -10.23 4.18
N CYS A 192 -4.97 -10.61 5.41
CA CYS A 192 -5.07 -12.02 5.81
C CYS A 192 -6.03 -12.84 4.95
N ASP A 193 -7.22 -12.32 4.66
CA ASP A 193 -8.19 -13.02 3.81
C ASP A 193 -7.66 -13.18 2.37
N PHE A 194 -7.01 -12.14 1.86
CA PHE A 194 -6.33 -12.21 0.57
C PHE A 194 -5.22 -13.27 0.55
N PHE A 195 -4.38 -13.34 1.60
CA PHE A 195 -3.34 -14.36 1.70
C PHE A 195 -3.91 -15.78 1.70
N TYR A 196 -4.99 -16.00 2.45
CA TYR A 196 -5.65 -17.30 2.50
C TYR A 196 -6.11 -17.73 1.11
N LEU A 197 -6.79 -16.84 0.38
CA LEU A 197 -7.28 -17.12 -0.98
C LEU A 197 -6.13 -17.29 -1.98
N TYR A 198 -5.08 -16.49 -1.87
CA TYR A 198 -3.90 -16.59 -2.72
C TYR A 198 -3.21 -17.95 -2.57
N ILE A 199 -2.97 -18.40 -1.34
CA ILE A 199 -2.28 -19.67 -1.06
C ILE A 199 -3.15 -20.86 -1.48
N THR A 200 -4.45 -20.82 -1.18
CA THR A 200 -5.33 -21.96 -1.42
C THR A 200 -5.77 -22.09 -2.88
N LYS A 201 -5.88 -20.97 -3.62
CA LYS A 201 -6.35 -20.97 -5.01
C LYS A 201 -5.22 -20.68 -6.00
N VAL A 202 -4.57 -19.52 -5.91
CA VAL A 202 -3.63 -19.03 -6.94
C VAL A 202 -2.38 -19.90 -7.02
N LEU A 203 -1.76 -20.27 -5.90
CA LEU A 203 -0.59 -21.15 -5.90
C LEU A 203 -0.89 -22.56 -6.44
N LYS A 204 -2.16 -22.98 -6.41
CA LYS A 204 -2.62 -24.27 -6.96
C LYS A 204 -3.09 -24.17 -8.42
N GLY A 205 -2.83 -23.03 -9.08
CA GLY A 205 -3.27 -22.78 -10.46
C GLY A 205 -4.78 -22.58 -10.62
N LYS A 206 -5.52 -22.41 -9.52
CA LYS A 206 -6.96 -22.14 -9.55
C LYS A 206 -7.21 -20.63 -9.57
N LYS A 207 -8.24 -20.19 -10.30
CA LYS A 207 -8.65 -18.79 -10.32
C LYS A 207 -9.06 -18.33 -8.92
N LEU A 208 -8.72 -17.07 -8.59
CA LEU A 208 -9.15 -16.44 -7.35
C LEU A 208 -10.61 -16.01 -7.49
N SER A 209 -11.52 -16.87 -7.04
CA SER A 209 -12.91 -16.50 -6.78
C SER A 209 -13.12 -16.28 -5.30
N LEU A 210 -13.85 -15.24 -4.90
CA LEU A 210 -14.32 -15.12 -3.52
C LEU A 210 -15.56 -16.01 -3.34
N PRO A 211 -15.71 -16.74 -2.21
CA PRO A 211 -16.95 -17.44 -1.92
C PRO A 211 -18.09 -16.40 -1.85
N ALA A 212 -19.21 -16.72 -2.51
CA ALA A 212 -20.40 -15.87 -2.58
C ALA A 212 -21.02 -15.62 -1.20
#